data_AF-A0A1Y6CI82-F1
#
_entry.id   AF-A0A1Y6CI82-F1
#
_cell.length_a   1.000
_cell.length_b   1.000
_cell.length_c   1.000
_cell.angle_alpha   90.00
_cell.angle_beta   90.00
_cell.angle_gamma   90.00
#
_symmetry.space_group_name_H-M   'P 1'
#
loop_
_entity.id
_entity.type
_entity.pdbx_description
1 polymer ?
#
loop_
_entity_poly.entity_id
_entity_poly.type
_entity_poly.pdbx_seq_one_letter_code
_entity_poly.pdbx_strand_id
1 'polypeptide(L)'
;MTRVALLLFGVLVLTGCANSSATECDATNAGSLFAADACIRGKGFDARIAQIRSQTRHEVEEAQLSRERAAALKAEAEALARDRKALQRQLATNQSQLDELRLQLGSARASNAEQQARLDTLREQLGEMERQLAAARAEPPREAAEIAKLEEDIERKRAAIALIVKQLQSS
;
A
#
# COMPACT_ATOMS: atom_id res chain seq x y z
N MET A 1 21.43 3.02 76.90
CA MET A 1 20.88 3.40 78.22
C MET A 1 19.49 3.92 77.92
N THR A 2 18.40 3.24 78.25
CA THR A 2 17.95 2.86 79.60
C THR A 2 17.10 1.58 79.55
N ARG A 3 17.40 0.69 80.50
CA ARG A 3 16.56 -0.41 80.95
C ARG A 3 15.45 0.15 81.86
N VAL A 4 14.46 -0.70 82.12
CA VAL A 4 13.59 -0.85 83.33
C VAL A 4 12.14 -0.96 82.87
N ALA A 5 11.29 -1.87 83.32
CA ALA A 5 11.33 -3.22 83.91
C ALA A 5 9.85 -3.59 84.18
N LEU A 6 9.63 -4.87 84.53
CA LEU A 6 8.39 -5.46 85.09
C LEU A 6 7.25 -5.67 84.07
N LEU A 7 6.62 -6.84 83.90
CA LEU A 7 6.41 -8.12 84.62
C LEU A 7 4.90 -8.32 84.66
N LEU A 8 4.47 -9.58 84.49
CA LEU A 8 3.16 -10.14 84.85
C LEU A 8 1.96 -9.67 84.03
N PHE A 9 1.51 -10.53 83.11
CA PHE A 9 0.17 -11.13 83.20
C PHE A 9 0.12 -12.37 82.32
N GLY A 10 0.10 -13.54 82.97
CA GLY A 10 -0.37 -14.75 82.30
C GLY A 10 -1.88 -14.65 82.14
N VAL A 11 -2.35 -14.71 80.90
CA VAL A 11 -3.75 -15.06 80.58
C VAL A 11 -3.74 -15.89 79.31
N LEU A 12 -4.17 -17.13 79.48
CA LEU A 12 -4.81 -17.99 78.49
C LEU A 12 -5.38 -17.24 77.29
N VAL A 13 -4.91 -17.57 76.08
CA VAL A 13 -5.76 -17.57 74.88
C VAL A 13 -5.62 -18.90 74.18
N LEU A 14 -6.04 -19.96 74.87
CA LEU A 14 -6.72 -21.09 74.23
C LEU A 14 -8.17 -20.64 74.09
N THR A 15 -8.52 -20.10 72.92
CA THR A 15 -9.89 -20.05 72.36
C THR A 15 -9.86 -19.21 71.09
N GLY A 16 -10.28 -19.78 69.97
CA GLY A 16 -10.75 -18.98 68.83
C GLY A 16 -9.99 -19.07 67.51
N CYS A 17 -9.41 -20.23 67.13
CA CYS A 17 -9.29 -20.54 65.70
C CYS A 17 -10.69 -20.93 65.18
N ALA A 18 -11.55 -19.94 64.97
CA ALA A 18 -12.86 -20.12 64.31
C ALA A 18 -13.03 -19.14 63.14
N ASN A 19 -11.94 -18.66 62.57
CA ASN A 19 -11.92 -18.05 61.25
C ASN A 19 -11.22 -19.03 60.29
N SER A 20 -11.85 -20.18 60.06
CA SER A 20 -11.53 -21.03 58.91
C SER A 20 -11.86 -20.25 57.65
N SER A 21 -10.88 -19.53 57.13
CA SER A 21 -10.99 -18.79 55.89
C SER A 21 -11.36 -19.77 54.75
N ALA A 22 -12.17 -19.34 53.79
CA ALA A 22 -12.65 -20.17 52.67
C ALA A 22 -11.52 -20.86 51.87
N THR A 23 -10.27 -20.43 52.05
CA THR A 23 -9.06 -21.06 51.53
C THR A 23 -8.69 -22.40 52.20
N GLU A 24 -9.07 -22.64 53.45
CA GLU A 24 -8.80 -23.89 54.19
C GLU A 24 -9.83 -25.00 53.90
N CYS A 25 -11.02 -24.64 53.42
CA CYS A 25 -12.06 -25.58 52.99
C CYS A 25 -11.87 -25.98 51.51
N ASP A 26 -10.77 -26.68 51.22
CA ASP A 26 -10.49 -27.28 49.92
C ASP A 26 -10.65 -28.80 50.02
N ALA A 27 -11.48 -29.40 49.17
CA ALA A 27 -11.75 -30.84 49.19
C ALA A 27 -10.49 -31.67 48.88
N THR A 28 -9.50 -31.06 48.24
CA THR A 28 -8.21 -31.70 47.94
C THR A 28 -7.19 -31.58 49.08
N ASN A 29 -7.47 -30.75 50.10
CA ASN A 29 -6.53 -30.39 51.16
C ASN A 29 -7.11 -30.52 52.58
N ALA A 30 -8.31 -31.11 52.72
CA ALA A 30 -8.94 -31.36 54.01
C ALA A 30 -8.20 -32.48 54.76
N GLY A 31 -7.08 -32.14 55.41
CA GLY A 31 -6.18 -33.07 56.09
C GLY A 31 -6.76 -33.81 57.30
N SER A 32 -8.03 -33.59 57.68
CA SER A 32 -8.71 -34.38 58.72
C SER A 32 -10.23 -34.38 58.57
N LEU A 33 -10.88 -35.45 59.03
CA LEU A 33 -12.34 -35.62 59.04
C LEU A 33 -13.06 -34.52 59.85
N PHE A 34 -12.43 -34.02 60.91
CA PHE A 34 -12.99 -32.94 61.75
C PHE A 34 -12.99 -31.58 61.04
N ALA A 35 -11.97 -31.30 60.22
CA ALA A 35 -11.92 -30.08 59.41
C ALA A 35 -12.96 -30.12 58.28
N ALA A 36 -13.18 -31.28 57.66
CA ALA A 36 -14.20 -31.47 56.64
C ALA A 36 -15.62 -31.23 57.21
N ASP A 37 -15.94 -31.77 58.39
CA ASP A 37 -17.24 -31.58 59.04
C ASP A 37 -17.49 -30.11 59.46
N ALA A 38 -16.45 -29.41 59.92
CA ALA A 38 -16.53 -27.97 60.19
C ALA A 38 -16.81 -27.16 58.91
N CYS A 39 -16.17 -27.50 57.79
CA CYS A 39 -16.41 -26.88 56.49
C CYS A 39 -17.80 -27.19 55.92
N ILE A 40 -18.34 -28.39 56.16
CA ILE A 40 -19.71 -28.78 55.74
C ILE A 40 -20.75 -28.01 56.56
N ARG A 41 -20.65 -28.01 57.90
CA ARG A 41 -21.56 -27.25 58.77
C ARG A 41 -21.48 -25.74 58.54
N GLY A 42 -20.29 -25.24 58.23
CA GLY A 42 -20.03 -23.82 57.96
C GLY A 42 -20.29 -23.35 56.52
N LYS A 43 -20.73 -24.23 55.59
CA LYS A 43 -20.86 -23.93 54.14
C LYS A 43 -19.57 -23.42 53.47
N GLY A 44 -18.41 -23.74 54.03
CA GLY A 44 -17.10 -23.29 53.54
C GLY A 44 -16.78 -23.80 52.14
N PHE A 45 -17.17 -25.05 51.83
CA PHE A 45 -17.04 -25.61 50.48
C PHE A 45 -17.91 -24.87 49.46
N ASP A 46 -19.15 -24.51 49.80
CA ASP A 46 -20.04 -23.73 48.93
C ASP A 46 -19.46 -22.34 48.63
N ALA A 47 -18.92 -21.68 49.67
CA ALA A 47 -18.25 -20.38 49.53
C ALA A 47 -17.02 -20.48 48.61
N ARG A 48 -16.20 -21.53 48.74
CA ARG A 48 -15.04 -21.75 47.89
C ARG A 48 -15.42 -22.08 46.44
N ILE A 49 -16.44 -22.90 46.22
CA ILE A 49 -16.95 -23.19 44.88
C ILE A 49 -17.54 -21.93 44.23
N ALA A 50 -18.24 -21.09 45.00
CA ALA A 50 -18.71 -19.79 44.52
C ALA A 50 -17.56 -18.85 44.14
N GLN A 51 -16.49 -18.83 44.95
CA GLN A 51 -15.28 -18.04 44.67
C GLN A 51 -14.56 -18.52 43.40
N ILE A 52 -14.31 -19.83 43.27
CA ILE A 52 -13.68 -20.41 42.07
C ILE A 52 -14.52 -20.10 40.83
N ARG A 53 -15.85 -20.30 40.90
CA ARG A 53 -16.75 -19.95 39.79
C ARG A 53 -16.66 -18.47 39.41
N SER A 54 -16.47 -17.57 40.38
CA SER A 54 -16.30 -16.15 40.10
C SER A 54 -14.96 -15.86 39.42
N GLN A 55 -13.86 -16.43 39.92
CA GLN A 55 -12.53 -16.26 39.33
C GLN A 55 -12.48 -16.83 37.90
N THR A 56 -13.00 -18.04 37.70
CA THR A 56 -13.08 -18.66 36.36
C THR A 56 -13.94 -17.83 35.40
N ARG A 57 -15.04 -17.21 35.86
CA ARG A 57 -15.83 -16.30 35.00
C ARG A 57 -15.00 -15.12 34.52
N HIS A 58 -14.28 -14.46 35.43
CA HIS A 58 -13.41 -13.34 35.06
C HIS A 58 -12.29 -13.76 34.10
N GLU A 59 -11.63 -14.89 34.35
CA GLU A 59 -10.58 -15.40 33.46
C GLU A 59 -11.13 -15.77 32.07
N VAL A 60 -12.34 -16.35 32.00
CA VAL A 60 -13.01 -16.66 30.73
C VAL A 60 -13.39 -15.39 29.98
N GLU A 61 -13.90 -14.37 30.66
CA GLU A 61 -14.22 -13.07 30.06
C GLU A 61 -12.96 -12.39 29.50
N GLU A 62 -11.86 -12.37 30.25
CA GLU A 62 -10.58 -11.83 29.77
C GLU A 62 -10.01 -12.66 28.60
N ALA A 63 -10.12 -13.98 28.66
CA ALA A 63 -9.72 -14.87 27.57
C ALA A 63 -10.58 -14.65 26.31
N GLN A 64 -11.86 -14.32 26.45
CA GLN A 64 -12.73 -13.98 25.32
C GLN A 64 -12.33 -12.64 24.70
N LEU A 65 -12.17 -11.59 25.52
CA LEU A 65 -11.76 -10.27 25.06
C LEU A 65 -10.40 -10.30 24.35
N SER A 66 -9.44 -11.07 24.87
CA SER A 66 -8.14 -11.23 24.22
C SER A 66 -8.23 -11.97 22.88
N ARG A 67 -9.07 -13.01 22.78
CA ARG A 67 -9.33 -13.70 21.50
C ARG A 67 -10.00 -12.79 20.47
N GLU A 68 -10.96 -11.98 20.88
CA GLU A 68 -11.63 -11.00 20.01
C GLU A 68 -10.64 -9.96 19.48
N ARG A 69 -9.79 -9.40 20.35
CA ARG A 69 -8.73 -8.47 19.93
C ARG A 69 -7.75 -9.13 18.96
N ALA A 70 -7.34 -10.37 19.22
CA ALA A 70 -6.46 -11.11 18.32
C ALA A 70 -7.11 -11.37 16.96
N ALA A 71 -8.40 -11.71 16.93
CA ALA A 71 -9.16 -11.88 15.70
C ALA A 71 -9.29 -10.58 14.91
N ALA A 72 -9.57 -9.45 15.59
CA ALA A 72 -9.67 -8.13 14.99
C ALA A 72 -8.33 -7.70 14.35
N LEU A 73 -7.22 -7.83 15.10
CA LEU A 73 -5.88 -7.51 14.60
C LEU A 73 -5.49 -8.39 13.39
N LYS A 74 -5.86 -9.67 13.42
CA LYS A 74 -5.63 -10.56 12.28
C LYS A 74 -6.42 -10.11 11.04
N ALA A 75 -7.69 -9.74 11.21
CA ALA A 75 -8.52 -9.24 10.12
C ALA A 75 -7.97 -7.93 9.52
N GLU A 76 -7.48 -7.02 10.37
CA GLU A 76 -6.84 -5.77 9.96
C GLU A 76 -5.53 -6.05 9.20
N ALA A 77 -4.69 -6.94 9.70
CA ALA A 77 -3.45 -7.34 9.01
C ALA A 77 -3.74 -7.96 7.63
N GLU A 78 -4.78 -8.79 7.51
CA GLU A 78 -5.22 -9.34 6.23
C GLU A 78 -5.76 -8.26 5.28
N ALA A 79 -6.48 -7.26 5.80
CA ALA A 79 -6.95 -6.12 5.01
C ALA A 79 -5.77 -5.29 4.48
N LEU A 80 -4.83 -4.91 5.35
CA LEU A 80 -3.61 -4.20 4.96
C LEU A 80 -2.78 -4.98 3.94
N ALA A 81 -2.71 -6.31 4.09
CA ALA A 81 -2.02 -7.17 3.12
C ALA A 81 -2.71 -7.17 1.74
N ARG A 82 -4.05 -7.13 1.69
CA ARG A 82 -4.81 -6.98 0.44
C ARG A 82 -4.58 -5.61 -0.19
N ASP A 83 -4.64 -4.55 0.61
CA ASP A 83 -4.45 -3.18 0.13
C ASP A 83 -3.03 -2.97 -0.41
N ARG A 84 -2.02 -3.48 0.30
CA ARG A 84 -0.63 -3.47 -0.20
C ARG A 84 -0.51 -4.17 -1.55
N LYS A 85 -1.13 -5.34 -1.73
CA LYS A 85 -1.12 -6.06 -3.02
C LYS A 85 -1.83 -5.26 -4.11
N ALA A 86 -2.94 -4.61 -3.79
CA ALA A 86 -3.67 -3.76 -4.74
C ALA A 86 -2.81 -2.56 -5.19
N LEU A 87 -2.18 -1.86 -4.25
CA LEU A 87 -1.26 -0.76 -4.53
C LEU A 87 -0.05 -1.20 -5.35
N GLN A 88 0.52 -2.38 -5.05
CA GLN A 88 1.62 -2.94 -5.84
C GLN A 88 1.21 -3.20 -7.30
N ARG A 89 -0.02 -3.70 -7.53
CA ARG A 89 -0.54 -3.87 -8.89
C ARG A 89 -0.74 -2.54 -9.60
N GLN A 90 -1.33 -1.56 -8.92
CA GLN A 90 -1.51 -0.21 -9.48
C GLN A 90 -0.16 0.42 -9.87
N LEU A 91 0.86 0.28 -9.02
CA LEU A 91 2.20 0.78 -9.30
C LEU A 91 2.81 0.10 -10.54
N ALA A 92 2.68 -1.23 -10.65
CA ALA A 92 3.15 -1.96 -11.82
C ALA A 92 2.42 -1.53 -13.11
N THR A 93 1.10 -1.34 -13.05
CA THR A 93 0.30 -0.82 -14.18
C THR A 93 0.75 0.57 -14.59
N ASN A 94 0.92 1.48 -13.63
CA ASN A 94 1.36 2.85 -13.91
C ASN A 94 2.78 2.88 -14.51
N GLN A 95 3.69 2.01 -14.03
CA GLN A 95 5.02 1.86 -14.62
C GLN A 95 4.94 1.40 -16.06
N SER A 96 4.14 0.38 -16.35
CA SER A 96 3.92 -0.10 -17.73
C SER A 96 3.38 0.99 -18.64
N GLN A 97 2.42 1.79 -18.17
CA GLN A 97 1.88 2.91 -18.94
C GLN A 97 2.93 3.99 -19.20
N LEU A 98 3.77 4.30 -18.21
CA LEU A 98 4.87 5.26 -18.40
C LEU A 98 5.89 4.76 -19.43
N ASP A 99 6.22 3.47 -19.43
CA ASP A 99 7.15 2.89 -20.40
C ASP A 99 6.56 2.89 -21.81
N GLU A 100 5.27 2.60 -21.95
CA GLU A 100 4.56 2.73 -23.22
C GLU A 100 4.57 4.18 -23.74
N LEU A 101 4.25 5.15 -22.87
CA LEU A 101 4.31 6.58 -23.24
C LEU A 101 5.72 7.02 -23.64
N ARG A 102 6.77 6.52 -22.97
CA ARG A 102 8.16 6.79 -23.36
C ARG A 102 8.48 6.24 -24.75
N LEU A 103 8.02 5.02 -25.06
CA LEU A 103 8.19 4.42 -26.38
C LEU A 103 7.45 5.21 -27.46
N GLN A 104 6.19 5.58 -27.20
CA GLN A 104 5.39 6.41 -28.10
C GLN A 104 6.06 7.76 -28.35
N LEU A 105 6.55 8.43 -27.31
CA LEU A 105 7.27 9.69 -27.44
C LEU A 105 8.58 9.53 -28.23
N GLY A 106 9.32 8.44 -28.01
CA GLY A 106 10.51 8.11 -28.79
C GLY A 106 10.21 7.93 -30.27
N SER A 107 9.15 7.17 -30.58
CA SER A 107 8.68 6.95 -31.95
C SER A 107 8.22 8.26 -32.61
N ALA A 108 7.46 9.10 -31.89
CA ALA A 108 7.01 10.40 -32.40
C ALA A 108 8.20 11.32 -32.72
N ARG A 109 9.23 11.37 -31.86
CA ARG A 109 10.46 12.14 -32.13
C ARG A 109 11.20 11.63 -33.36
N ALA A 110 11.32 10.31 -33.52
CA ALA A 110 11.97 9.73 -34.70
C ALA A 110 11.20 10.06 -35.99
N SER A 111 9.87 9.97 -35.95
CA SER A 111 9.01 10.34 -37.09
C SER A 111 9.13 11.82 -37.45
N ASN A 112 9.16 12.70 -36.44
CA ASN A 112 9.36 14.13 -36.64
C ASN A 112 10.73 14.43 -37.29
N ALA A 113 11.80 13.79 -36.81
CA ALA A 113 13.13 13.91 -37.41
C ALA A 113 13.18 13.44 -38.87
N GLU A 114 12.49 12.34 -39.19
CA GLU A 114 12.38 11.86 -40.58
C GLU A 114 11.62 12.86 -41.47
N GLN A 115 10.49 13.41 -40.97
CA GLN A 115 9.73 14.42 -41.70
C GLN A 115 10.53 15.70 -41.92
N GLN A 116 11.33 16.12 -40.93
CA GLN A 116 12.24 17.26 -41.05
C GLN A 116 13.29 17.02 -42.16
N ALA A 117 13.93 15.84 -42.17
CA ALA A 117 14.90 15.48 -43.20
C ALA A 117 14.28 15.43 -44.61
N ARG A 118 13.05 14.92 -44.73
CA ARG A 118 12.29 14.96 -45.99
C ARG A 118 12.00 16.39 -46.43
N LEU A 119 11.64 17.28 -45.50
CA LEU A 119 11.43 18.70 -45.81
C LEU A 119 12.70 19.37 -46.34
N ASP A 120 13.83 19.12 -45.71
CA ASP A 120 15.11 19.72 -46.12
C ASP A 120 15.50 19.24 -47.52
N THR A 121 15.34 17.94 -47.79
CA THR A 121 15.54 17.37 -49.14
C THR A 121 14.62 18.03 -50.19
N LEU A 122 13.34 18.22 -49.86
CA LEU A 122 12.39 18.85 -50.78
C LEU A 122 12.74 20.33 -51.04
N ARG A 123 13.21 21.05 -50.03
CA ARG A 123 13.66 22.45 -50.18
C ARG A 123 14.89 22.55 -51.07
N GLU A 124 15.86 21.66 -50.90
CA GLU A 124 17.05 21.61 -51.77
C GLU A 124 16.67 21.32 -53.23
N GLN A 125 15.80 20.33 -53.46
CA GLN A 125 15.30 20.02 -54.79
C GLN A 125 14.52 21.20 -55.39
N LEU A 126 13.70 21.89 -54.61
CA LEU A 126 12.97 23.06 -55.06
C LEU A 126 13.93 24.18 -55.50
N GLY A 127 14.94 24.49 -54.69
CA GLY A 127 15.95 25.49 -55.04
C GLY A 127 16.78 25.12 -56.27
N GLU A 128 17.05 23.83 -56.48
CA GLU A 128 17.66 23.35 -57.72
C GLU A 128 16.76 23.55 -58.94
N MET A 129 15.48 23.18 -58.83
CA MET A 129 14.52 23.38 -59.93
C MET A 129 14.30 24.86 -60.26
N GLU A 130 14.27 25.74 -59.25
CA GLU A 130 14.18 27.18 -59.44
C GLU A 130 15.41 27.73 -60.19
N ARG A 131 16.61 27.23 -59.88
CA ARG A 131 17.84 27.55 -60.63
C ARG A 131 17.80 27.04 -62.07
N GLN A 132 17.34 25.81 -62.28
CA GLN A 132 17.18 25.23 -63.62
C GLN A 132 16.16 26.00 -64.46
N LEU A 133 15.05 26.42 -63.86
CA LEU A 133 14.04 27.25 -64.51
C LEU A 133 14.61 28.62 -64.89
N ALA A 134 15.36 29.26 -63.98
CA ALA A 134 16.01 30.54 -64.26
C ALA A 134 17.02 30.42 -65.42
N ALA A 135 17.83 29.36 -65.44
CA ALA A 135 18.76 29.09 -66.53
C ALA A 135 18.03 28.81 -67.86
N ALA A 136 16.97 28.00 -67.83
CA ALA A 136 16.16 27.69 -69.01
C ALA A 136 15.52 28.93 -69.63
N ARG A 137 15.10 29.90 -68.82
CA ARG A 137 14.57 31.18 -69.29
C ARG A 137 15.65 32.11 -69.89
N ALA A 138 16.92 31.95 -69.50
CA ALA A 138 18.03 32.76 -69.98
C ALA A 138 18.64 32.23 -71.29
N GLU A 139 18.37 30.98 -71.66
CA GLU A 139 18.97 30.29 -72.82
C GLU A 139 17.94 30.10 -73.96
N PRO A 140 17.98 30.91 -75.04
CA PRO A 140 17.22 30.61 -76.25
C PRO A 140 17.93 29.50 -77.07
N PRO A 141 17.22 28.51 -77.66
CA PRO A 141 15.77 28.34 -77.74
C PRO A 141 15.34 27.05 -76.99
N ARG A 142 15.18 27.09 -75.66
CA ARG A 142 14.48 25.98 -74.99
C ARG A 142 12.98 26.03 -75.31
N GLU A 143 12.38 24.85 -75.48
CA GLU A 143 10.96 24.72 -75.78
C GLU A 143 10.12 25.22 -74.61
N ALA A 144 9.10 26.06 -74.89
CA ALA A 144 8.18 26.58 -73.87
C ALA A 144 7.50 25.47 -73.04
N ALA A 145 7.39 24.26 -73.58
CA ALA A 145 6.87 23.09 -72.90
C ALA A 145 7.75 22.61 -71.73
N GLU A 146 9.09 22.69 -71.85
CA GLU A 146 10.00 22.31 -70.76
C GLU A 146 9.92 23.30 -69.59
N ILE A 147 9.83 24.60 -69.90
CA ILE A 147 9.66 25.66 -68.91
C ILE A 147 8.33 25.48 -68.16
N ALA A 148 7.23 25.25 -68.88
CA ALA A 148 5.92 25.02 -68.28
C ALA A 148 5.91 23.78 -67.37
N LYS A 149 6.59 22.70 -67.77
CA LYS A 149 6.72 21.48 -66.95
C LYS A 149 7.51 21.74 -65.66
N LEU A 150 8.63 22.47 -65.74
CA LEU A 150 9.43 22.84 -64.56
C LEU A 150 8.63 23.69 -63.59
N GLU A 151 7.83 24.64 -64.09
CA GLU A 151 6.93 25.46 -63.26
C GLU A 151 5.88 24.62 -62.54
N GLU A 152 5.25 23.68 -63.25
CA GLU A 152 4.27 22.77 -62.65
C GLU A 152 4.90 21.90 -61.55
N ASP A 153 6.08 21.34 -61.82
CA ASP A 153 6.81 20.52 -60.86
C ASP A 153 7.20 21.31 -59.58
N ILE A 154 7.61 22.58 -59.75
CA ILE A 154 7.91 23.52 -58.65
C ILE A 154 6.68 23.75 -57.77
N GLU A 155 5.52 24.02 -58.38
CA GLU A 155 4.29 24.25 -57.64
C GLU A 155 3.83 22.99 -56.89
N ARG A 156 3.94 21.80 -57.51
CA ARG A 156 3.65 20.54 -56.82
C ARG A 156 4.58 20.32 -55.63
N LYS A 157 5.88 20.63 -55.74
CA LYS A 157 6.83 20.53 -54.62
C LYS A 157 6.55 21.54 -53.51
N ARG A 158 6.18 22.79 -53.84
CA ARG A 158 5.76 23.80 -52.86
C ARG A 158 4.53 23.35 -52.06
N ALA A 159 3.54 22.78 -52.75
CA ALA A 159 2.36 22.21 -52.10
C ALA A 159 2.71 21.05 -51.16
N ALA A 160 3.61 20.16 -51.58
CA ALA A 160 4.08 19.05 -50.74
C ALA A 160 4.81 19.54 -49.47
N ILE A 161 5.69 20.55 -49.60
CA ILE A 161 6.36 21.18 -48.46
C ILE A 161 5.34 21.79 -47.49
N ALA A 162 4.34 22.52 -48.00
CA ALA A 162 3.31 23.14 -47.18
C ALA A 162 2.50 22.11 -46.36
N LEU A 163 2.19 20.95 -46.96
CA LEU A 163 1.50 19.86 -46.27
C LEU A 163 2.33 19.28 -45.13
N ILE A 164 3.62 19.00 -45.36
CA ILE A 164 4.48 18.42 -44.31
C ILE A 164 4.72 19.42 -43.18
N VAL A 165 4.92 20.70 -43.49
CA VAL A 165 5.02 21.76 -42.46
C VAL A 165 3.76 21.81 -41.61
N LYS A 166 2.58 21.72 -42.23
CA LYS A 166 1.30 21.70 -41.50
C LYS A 166 1.21 20.48 -40.57
N GLN A 167 1.63 19.30 -41.04
CA GLN A 167 1.64 18.07 -40.23
C GLN A 167 2.55 18.20 -39.00
N LEU A 168 3.74 18.79 -39.17
CA LEU A 168 4.69 19.02 -38.08
C LEU A 168 4.19 20.04 -37.05
N GLN A 169 3.37 21.02 -37.46
CA GLN A 169 2.78 22.02 -36.56
C GLN A 169 1.56 21.50 -35.79
N SER A 170 0.92 20.44 -36.30
CA SER A 170 -0.25 19.80 -35.66
C SER A 170 0.09 18.60 -34.77
N SER A 171 1.37 18.21 -34.72
CA SER A 171 1.89 17.07 -33.93
C SER A 171 2.56 17.57 -32.65
#